data_AF-A0AAV2R3H6-F1
#
_entry.id   AF-A0AAV2R3H6-F1
#
_cell.length_a   1.000
_cell.length_b   1.000
_cell.length_c   1.000
_cell.angle_alpha   90.00
_cell.angle_beta   90.00
_cell.angle_gamma   90.00
#
_symmetry.space_group_name_H-M   'P 1'
#
loop_
_entity.id
_entity.type
_entity.pdbx_description
1 polymer ?
#
loop_
_entity_poly.entity_id
_entity_poly.type
_entity_poly.pdbx_seq_one_letter_code
_entity_poly.pdbx_strand_id
1 'polypeptide(L)'
;STAAATTATVTLGVANLAVAAVGGAAALIGIAGLLAAKGGSRKRRAIVVPDNGFSSDALQILFSSAAALDSDTNCGLRLVCELAATPADQLAADERLIMSLFGAQELVSIDSVNGAIAPFQLSVFLGRQSQDASACSNTYSKCQYNSNQIMDILRKNGNGQI
;
A
#
# COMPACT_ATOMS: atom_id res chain seq x y z
N SER A 1 -25.54 -43.43 12.69
CA SER A 1 -24.55 -42.45 12.20
C SER A 1 -23.95 -41.73 13.38
N THR A 2 -22.65 -41.93 13.65
CA THR A 2 -21.93 -41.33 14.78
C THR A 2 -20.82 -40.44 14.21
N ALA A 3 -20.87 -39.14 14.53
CA ALA A 3 -19.91 -38.14 14.10
C ALA A 3 -18.81 -37.97 15.16
N ALA A 4 -17.54 -38.04 14.73
CA ALA A 4 -16.38 -37.75 15.56
C ALA A 4 -16.02 -36.26 15.42
N ALA A 5 -16.06 -35.52 16.52
CA ALA A 5 -15.54 -34.16 16.61
C ALA A 5 -14.08 -34.21 17.08
N THR A 6 -13.17 -33.62 16.31
CA THR A 6 -11.75 -33.54 16.63
C THR A 6 -11.46 -32.13 17.15
N THR A 7 -11.12 -32.00 18.43
CA THR A 7 -10.72 -30.74 19.06
C THR A 7 -9.20 -30.55 18.93
N ALA A 8 -8.78 -29.48 18.26
CA ALA A 8 -7.38 -29.06 18.23
C ALA A 8 -7.08 -28.21 19.47
N THR A 9 -6.15 -28.66 20.31
CA THR A 9 -5.66 -27.96 21.49
C THR A 9 -4.53 -27.00 21.10
N VAL A 10 -4.72 -25.71 21.36
CA VAL A 10 -3.68 -24.68 21.20
C VAL A 10 -2.98 -24.50 22.54
N THR A 11 -1.71 -24.92 22.63
CA THR A 11 -0.85 -24.71 23.79
C THR A 11 -0.30 -23.28 23.81
N LEU A 12 -0.67 -22.51 24.84
CA LEU A 12 -0.10 -21.19 25.14
C LEU A 12 1.26 -21.37 25.83
N GLY A 13 2.34 -20.97 25.18
CA GLY A 13 3.67 -20.91 25.77
C GLY A 13 3.84 -19.66 26.64
N VAL A 14 3.96 -19.86 27.95
CA VAL A 14 4.37 -18.81 28.91
C VAL A 14 5.90 -18.75 28.99
N ALA A 15 6.49 -17.63 28.54
CA ALA A 15 7.91 -17.37 28.70
C ALA A 15 8.17 -16.69 30.05
N ASN A 16 8.98 -17.34 30.88
CA ASN A 16 9.30 -16.96 32.26
C ASN A 16 10.12 -15.65 32.34
N LEU A 17 9.69 -14.74 33.22
CA LEU A 17 10.43 -13.57 33.67
C LEU A 17 11.50 -14.01 34.69
N ALA A 18 12.77 -13.98 34.32
CA ALA A 18 13.88 -14.16 35.26
C ALA A 18 14.37 -12.80 35.75
N VAL A 19 14.00 -12.45 36.98
CA VAL A 19 14.55 -11.31 37.73
C VAL A 19 15.93 -11.71 38.25
N ALA A 20 17.00 -11.07 37.77
CA ALA A 20 18.35 -11.26 38.31
C ALA A 20 18.70 -10.06 39.21
N ALA A 21 18.85 -10.36 40.50
CA ALA A 21 19.19 -9.42 41.57
C ALA A 21 20.63 -8.90 41.45
N VAL A 22 20.84 -7.65 41.86
CA VAL A 22 22.12 -6.94 41.91
C VAL A 22 22.87 -7.31 43.20
N GLY A 23 24.16 -7.67 43.12
CA GLY A 23 25.03 -7.77 44.30
C GLY A 23 26.42 -8.42 44.11
N GLY A 24 27.45 -7.59 43.88
CA GLY A 24 28.81 -7.63 44.50
C GLY A 24 29.81 -8.80 44.30
N ALA A 25 30.90 -8.52 43.55
CA ALA A 25 32.33 -8.92 43.68
C ALA A 25 32.74 -10.41 43.82
N ALA A 26 33.79 -10.98 43.20
CA ALA A 26 34.87 -10.58 42.28
C ALA A 26 35.58 -11.86 41.76
N ALA A 27 36.20 -11.86 40.57
CA ALA A 27 37.56 -12.40 40.29
C ALA A 27 37.86 -12.61 38.78
N LEU A 28 38.70 -11.71 38.24
CA LEU A 28 39.88 -11.89 37.37
C LEU A 28 39.84 -12.85 36.15
N ILE A 29 40.01 -12.26 34.95
CA ILE A 29 41.11 -12.43 33.96
C ILE A 29 40.56 -12.08 32.56
N GLY A 30 41.02 -10.97 31.99
CA GLY A 30 40.69 -10.53 30.63
C GLY A 30 40.79 -9.01 30.46
N ILE A 31 41.97 -8.56 30.06
CA ILE A 31 42.39 -7.16 29.90
C ILE A 31 41.73 -6.45 28.70
N ALA A 32 41.40 -5.17 28.93
CA ALA A 32 41.24 -4.07 27.97
C ALA A 32 39.98 -4.06 27.07
N GLY A 33 39.07 -3.08 27.13
CA GLY A 33 39.12 -1.81 27.83
C GLY A 33 37.74 -1.16 27.94
N LEU A 34 37.40 -0.76 29.16
CA LEU A 34 36.59 0.41 29.41
C LEU A 34 37.51 1.61 29.32
N LEU A 35 37.23 2.57 28.44
CA LEU A 35 37.23 4.01 28.72
C LEU A 35 37.06 4.82 27.43
N ALA A 36 36.00 5.65 27.47
CA ALA A 36 35.97 7.02 26.99
C ALA A 36 35.96 7.33 25.48
N ALA A 37 34.92 8.12 25.18
CA ALA A 37 34.95 9.31 24.34
C ALA A 37 34.57 9.17 22.86
N LYS A 38 33.46 9.85 22.56
CA LYS A 38 33.39 10.92 21.56
C LYS A 38 33.39 10.49 20.10
N GLY A 39 32.24 10.75 19.47
CA GLY A 39 32.16 11.02 18.03
C GLY A 39 32.29 9.79 17.14
N GLY A 40 31.18 9.09 16.92
CA GLY A 40 31.06 8.10 15.87
C GLY A 40 29.70 8.28 15.21
N SER A 41 29.69 8.98 14.09
CA SER A 41 28.56 9.21 13.20
C SER A 41 27.67 7.97 13.14
N ARG A 42 26.42 8.11 13.61
CA ARG A 42 25.34 7.16 13.34
C ARG A 42 25.30 6.97 11.82
N LYS A 43 25.92 5.89 11.35
CA LYS A 43 25.84 5.43 9.97
C LYS A 43 24.36 5.08 9.77
N ARG A 44 23.61 6.05 9.24
CA ARG A 44 22.22 5.86 8.82
C ARG A 44 22.26 4.65 7.89
N ARG A 45 21.73 3.52 8.35
CA ARG A 45 21.44 2.41 7.45
C ARG A 45 20.41 2.97 6.49
N ALA A 46 20.81 3.22 5.25
CA ALA A 46 19.87 3.51 4.19
C ALA A 46 18.92 2.32 4.15
N ILE A 47 17.65 2.57 4.47
CA ILE A 47 16.58 1.62 4.26
C ILE A 47 16.58 1.39 2.76
N VAL A 48 16.96 0.18 2.34
CA VAL A 48 16.79 -0.25 0.96
C VAL A 48 15.29 -0.40 0.78
N VAL A 49 14.67 0.65 0.22
CA VAL A 49 13.28 0.62 -0.22
C VAL A 49 13.26 -0.35 -1.41
N PRO A 50 12.48 -1.45 -1.35
CA PRO A 50 12.36 -2.37 -2.46
C PRO A 50 11.82 -1.64 -3.69
N ASP A 51 12.54 -1.75 -4.80
CA ASP A 51 12.25 -1.08 -6.07
C ASP A 51 10.97 -1.66 -6.68
N ASN A 52 9.86 -0.98 -6.42
CA ASN A 52 8.54 -1.24 -6.97
C ASN A 52 8.43 -0.74 -8.42
N GLY A 53 9.40 -1.10 -9.27
CA GLY A 53 9.36 -0.99 -10.75
C GLY A 53 9.26 0.41 -11.36
N PHE A 54 8.88 1.44 -10.61
CA PHE A 54 8.72 2.82 -11.04
C PHE A 54 9.42 3.76 -10.07
N SER A 55 10.29 4.64 -10.60
CA SER A 55 10.88 5.72 -9.80
C SER A 55 9.78 6.64 -9.26
N SER A 56 9.93 7.11 -8.01
CA SER A 56 8.98 8.03 -7.38
C SER A 56 8.69 9.28 -8.21
N ASP A 57 9.70 9.80 -8.91
CA ASP A 57 9.57 10.96 -9.80
C ASP A 57 8.66 10.66 -11.00
N ALA A 58 8.79 9.47 -11.61
CA ALA A 58 7.94 9.05 -12.71
C ALA A 58 6.47 8.89 -12.27
N LEU A 59 6.23 8.33 -11.08
CA LEU A 59 4.87 8.26 -10.52
C LEU A 59 4.30 9.65 -10.26
N GLN A 60 5.11 10.58 -9.75
CA GLN A 60 4.67 11.94 -9.52
C GLN A 60 4.25 12.63 -10.83
N ILE A 61 5.06 12.50 -11.88
CA ILE A 61 4.73 13.02 -13.21
C ILE A 61 3.44 12.37 -13.72
N LEU A 62 3.35 11.04 -13.69
CA LEU A 62 2.19 10.29 -14.14
C LEU A 62 0.89 10.78 -13.47
N PHE A 63 0.86 10.83 -12.14
CA PHE A 63 -0.33 11.25 -11.41
C PHE A 63 -0.62 12.74 -11.57
N SER A 64 0.41 13.59 -11.74
CA SER A 64 0.20 15.01 -12.03
C SER A 64 -0.44 15.23 -13.40
N SER A 65 0.01 14.50 -14.43
CA SER A 65 -0.58 14.56 -15.76
C SER A 65 -1.99 13.98 -15.76
N ALA A 66 -2.21 12.85 -15.09
CA ALA A 66 -3.53 12.25 -14.96
C ALA A 66 -4.50 13.22 -14.27
N ALA A 67 -4.10 13.84 -13.15
CA ALA A 67 -4.93 14.81 -12.43
C ALA A 67 -5.25 16.04 -13.30
N ALA A 68 -4.29 16.52 -14.08
CA ALA A 68 -4.50 17.67 -14.98
C ALA A 68 -5.48 17.34 -16.11
N LEU A 69 -5.41 16.14 -16.70
CA LEU A 69 -6.34 15.69 -17.73
C LEU A 69 -7.74 15.38 -17.19
N ASP A 70 -7.81 14.97 -15.92
CA ASP A 70 -9.05 14.53 -15.28
C ASP A 70 -9.80 15.65 -14.55
N SER A 71 -9.23 16.86 -14.46
CA SER A 71 -9.69 17.94 -13.57
C SER A 71 -11.16 18.32 -13.72
N ASP A 72 -11.69 18.22 -14.94
CA ASP A 72 -13.05 18.66 -15.24
C ASP A 72 -14.08 17.52 -15.16
N THR A 73 -13.64 16.27 -15.32
CA THR A 73 -14.53 15.11 -15.50
C THR A 73 -14.49 14.12 -14.35
N ASN A 74 -13.35 13.99 -13.65
CA ASN A 74 -13.10 12.98 -12.62
C ASN A 74 -13.31 11.52 -13.09
N CYS A 75 -13.16 11.25 -14.39
CA CYS A 75 -13.27 9.90 -14.95
C CYS A 75 -12.12 8.98 -14.53
N GLY A 76 -10.89 9.50 -14.42
CA GLY A 76 -9.75 8.78 -13.88
C GLY A 76 -9.95 8.40 -12.41
N LEU A 77 -10.47 9.32 -11.60
CA LEU A 77 -10.85 9.04 -10.20
C LEU A 77 -11.97 7.99 -10.10
N ARG A 78 -13.01 8.13 -10.93
CA ARG A 78 -14.10 7.15 -11.01
C ARG A 78 -13.60 5.76 -11.37
N LEU A 79 -12.74 5.68 -12.39
CA LEU A 79 -12.15 4.42 -12.85
C LEU A 79 -11.46 3.69 -11.70
N VAL A 80 -10.50 4.35 -11.04
CA VAL A 80 -9.72 3.66 -9.99
C VAL A 80 -10.57 3.31 -8.77
N CYS A 81 -11.63 4.07 -8.47
CA CYS A 81 -12.60 3.73 -7.43
C CYS A 81 -13.37 2.45 -7.79
N GLU A 82 -13.96 2.38 -8.99
CA GLU A 82 -14.77 1.23 -9.40
C GLU A 82 -13.91 -0.03 -9.56
N LEU A 83 -12.68 0.09 -10.07
CA LEU A 83 -11.72 -1.02 -10.11
C LEU A 83 -11.35 -1.49 -8.70
N ALA A 84 -11.18 -0.57 -7.75
CA ALA A 84 -10.88 -0.90 -6.36
C ALA A 84 -12.06 -1.52 -5.59
N ALA A 85 -13.29 -1.28 -6.03
CA ALA A 85 -14.50 -1.94 -5.55
C ALA A 85 -14.70 -3.35 -6.14
N THR A 86 -13.95 -3.69 -7.18
CA THR A 86 -14.05 -4.98 -7.87
C THR A 86 -13.06 -6.00 -7.27
N PRO A 87 -13.50 -7.25 -6.99
CA PRO A 87 -12.60 -8.30 -6.52
C PRO A 87 -11.41 -8.52 -7.46
N ALA A 88 -10.21 -8.70 -6.90
CA ALA A 88 -8.97 -8.74 -7.68
C ALA A 88 -8.91 -9.90 -8.70
N ASP A 89 -9.63 -10.99 -8.44
CA ASP A 89 -9.78 -12.15 -9.34
C ASP A 89 -10.73 -11.89 -10.52
N GLN A 90 -11.55 -10.84 -10.45
CA GLN A 90 -12.45 -10.40 -11.52
C GLN A 90 -11.84 -9.30 -12.39
N LEU A 91 -10.73 -8.71 -11.95
CA LEU A 91 -10.02 -7.69 -12.72
C LEU A 91 -9.23 -8.30 -13.90
N ALA A 92 -9.36 -7.67 -15.07
CA ALA A 92 -8.53 -7.97 -16.22
C ALA A 92 -7.05 -7.67 -15.94
N ALA A 93 -6.15 -8.19 -16.79
CA ALA A 93 -4.70 -8.06 -16.57
C ALA A 93 -4.22 -6.59 -16.57
N ASP A 94 -4.79 -5.76 -17.45
CA ASP A 94 -4.52 -4.32 -17.53
C ASP A 94 -5.12 -3.55 -16.36
N GLU A 95 -6.30 -3.92 -15.89
CA GLU A 95 -6.92 -3.35 -14.68
C GLU A 95 -6.10 -3.66 -13.42
N ARG A 96 -5.60 -4.90 -13.29
CA ARG A 96 -4.67 -5.28 -12.21
C ARG A 96 -3.36 -4.50 -12.28
N LEU A 97 -2.87 -4.20 -13.48
CA LEU A 97 -1.69 -3.35 -13.66
C LEU A 97 -1.97 -1.93 -13.17
N ILE A 98 -3.13 -1.34 -13.49
CA ILE A 98 -3.52 -0.02 -12.96
C ILE A 98 -3.59 -0.07 -11.43
N MET A 99 -4.21 -1.11 -10.86
CA MET A 99 -4.30 -1.28 -9.40
C MET A 99 -2.95 -1.50 -8.72
N SER A 100 -1.96 -2.03 -9.44
CA SER A 100 -0.60 -2.21 -8.90
C SER A 100 0.09 -0.88 -8.56
N LEU A 101 -0.32 0.23 -9.18
CA LEU A 101 0.21 1.57 -8.91
C LEU A 101 -0.10 2.06 -7.48
N PHE A 102 -1.10 1.48 -6.83
CA PHE A 102 -1.58 1.90 -5.51
C PHE A 102 -1.14 0.96 -4.38
N GLY A 103 -0.36 -0.08 -4.71
CA GLY A 103 0.10 -1.07 -3.73
C GLY A 103 -1.03 -1.90 -3.10
N ALA A 104 -0.62 -2.90 -2.30
CA ALA A 104 -1.55 -3.89 -1.76
C ALA A 104 -2.48 -3.37 -0.65
N GLN A 105 -2.13 -2.29 0.05
CA GLN A 105 -2.93 -1.71 1.15
C GLN A 105 -2.21 -0.55 1.86
N GLU A 106 -1.34 0.20 1.16
CA GLU A 106 -0.61 1.26 1.84
C GLU A 106 -1.57 2.39 2.17
N LEU A 107 -1.86 2.53 3.47
CA LEU A 107 -2.56 3.68 4.02
C LEU A 107 -1.89 4.94 3.45
N VAL A 108 -2.70 5.90 3.01
CA VAL A 108 -2.22 7.20 2.52
C VAL A 108 -1.13 7.70 3.48
N SER A 109 0.12 7.73 3.03
CA SER A 109 1.21 8.26 3.84
C SER A 109 0.92 9.74 4.06
N ILE A 110 1.17 10.26 5.25
CA ILE A 110 1.00 11.69 5.55
C ILE A 110 1.78 12.55 4.53
N ASP A 111 2.91 12.03 4.04
CA ASP A 111 3.74 12.69 3.03
C ASP A 111 3.08 12.73 1.64
N SER A 112 2.18 11.79 1.33
CA SER A 112 1.46 11.74 0.05
C SER A 112 0.15 12.53 0.05
N VAL A 113 -0.30 13.04 1.19
CA VAL A 113 -1.58 13.79 1.34
C VAL A 113 -1.64 15.03 0.45
N ASN A 114 -0.51 15.67 0.16
CA ASN A 114 -0.44 16.86 -0.71
C ASN A 114 0.04 16.55 -2.14
N GLY A 115 0.27 15.28 -2.47
CA GLY A 115 0.78 14.87 -3.78
C GLY A 115 -0.34 14.69 -4.82
N ALA A 116 0.01 14.73 -6.11
CA ALA A 116 -0.94 14.49 -7.20
C ALA A 116 -1.62 13.10 -7.15
N ILE A 117 -1.02 12.15 -6.42
CA ILE A 117 -1.57 10.82 -6.19
C ILE A 117 -2.71 10.79 -5.15
N ALA A 118 -2.77 11.77 -4.25
CA ALA A 118 -3.71 11.81 -3.13
C ALA A 118 -5.18 11.59 -3.53
N PRO A 119 -5.74 12.30 -4.54
CA PRO A 119 -7.13 12.08 -4.93
C PRO A 119 -7.38 10.66 -5.47
N PHE A 120 -6.39 10.06 -6.15
CA PHE A 120 -6.50 8.68 -6.64
C PHE A 120 -6.43 7.67 -5.50
N GLN A 121 -5.55 7.87 -4.52
CA GLN A 121 -5.51 7.02 -3.32
C GLN A 121 -6.82 7.08 -2.54
N LEU A 122 -7.42 8.27 -2.38
CA LEU A 122 -8.74 8.42 -1.76
C LEU A 122 -9.83 7.67 -2.54
N SER A 123 -9.77 7.72 -3.86
CA SER A 123 -10.71 7.01 -4.76
C SER A 123 -10.59 5.49 -4.58
N VAL A 124 -9.35 4.97 -4.53
CA VAL A 124 -9.09 3.55 -4.27
C VAL A 124 -9.56 3.14 -2.88
N PHE A 125 -9.31 3.97 -1.85
CA PHE A 125 -9.81 3.73 -0.50
C PHE A 125 -11.34 3.65 -0.48
N LEU A 126 -12.03 4.59 -1.13
CA LEU A 126 -13.48 4.59 -1.22
C LEU A 126 -14.01 3.30 -1.86
N GLY A 127 -13.44 2.88 -3.00
CA GLY A 127 -13.84 1.65 -3.68
C GLY A 127 -13.62 0.39 -2.82
N ARG A 128 -12.44 0.26 -2.20
CA ARG A 128 -12.14 -0.86 -1.30
C ARG A 128 -13.08 -0.90 -0.10
N GLN A 129 -13.43 0.26 0.44
CA GLN A 129 -14.27 0.38 1.62
C GLN A 129 -15.75 0.15 1.33
N SER A 130 -16.25 0.61 0.18
CA SER A 130 -17.64 0.41 -0.22
C SER A 130 -17.89 -1.00 -0.74
N GLN A 131 -16.91 -1.59 -1.44
CA GLN A 131 -17.09 -2.80 -2.26
C GLN A 131 -18.31 -2.70 -3.20
N ASP A 132 -18.63 -1.47 -3.60
CA ASP A 132 -19.78 -1.15 -4.42
C ASP A 132 -19.43 -0.02 -5.40
N ALA A 133 -19.52 -0.33 -6.69
CA ALA A 133 -19.30 0.60 -7.78
C ALA A 133 -20.34 1.75 -7.79
N SER A 134 -21.52 1.53 -7.21
CA SER A 134 -22.55 2.57 -7.12
C SER A 134 -22.08 3.76 -6.26
N ALA A 135 -21.36 3.49 -5.16
CA ALA A 135 -20.75 4.53 -4.33
C ALA A 135 -19.78 5.40 -5.13
N CYS A 136 -18.94 4.78 -5.96
CA CYS A 136 -18.03 5.49 -6.86
C CYS A 136 -18.77 6.35 -7.89
N SER A 137 -19.83 5.80 -8.51
CA SER A 137 -20.63 6.55 -9.49
C SER A 137 -21.33 7.77 -8.89
N ASN A 138 -21.79 7.66 -7.64
CA ASN A 138 -22.41 8.77 -6.91
C ASN A 138 -21.38 9.84 -6.52
N THR A 139 -20.19 9.43 -6.06
CA THR A 139 -19.10 10.34 -5.70
C THR A 139 -18.53 11.07 -6.93
N TYR A 140 -18.34 10.36 -8.04
CA TYR A 140 -17.74 10.88 -9.27
C TYR A 140 -18.78 11.05 -10.38
N SER A 141 -19.92 11.65 -10.04
CA SER A 141 -21.09 11.80 -10.91
C SER A 141 -20.88 12.70 -12.14
N LYS A 142 -19.80 13.49 -12.17
CA LYS A 142 -19.40 14.26 -13.36
C LYS A 142 -18.96 13.36 -14.52
N CYS A 143 -18.39 12.21 -14.23
CA CYS A 143 -17.98 11.27 -15.26
C CYS A 143 -19.19 10.47 -15.75
N GLN A 144 -19.46 10.52 -17.06
CA GLN A 144 -20.59 9.82 -17.67
C GLN A 144 -20.30 8.35 -18.02
N TYR A 145 -19.05 7.91 -17.82
CA TYR A 145 -18.60 6.57 -18.17
C TYR A 145 -18.34 5.74 -16.93
N ASN A 146 -18.73 4.46 -16.96
CA ASN A 146 -18.28 3.49 -15.96
C ASN A 146 -16.89 2.93 -16.30
N SER A 147 -16.28 2.24 -15.36
CA SER A 147 -14.96 1.60 -15.47
C SER A 147 -14.82 0.74 -16.74
N ASN A 148 -15.81 -0.09 -17.06
CA ASN A 148 -15.78 -0.91 -18.29
C ASN A 148 -15.67 -0.05 -19.55
N GLN A 149 -16.49 1.00 -19.66
CA GLN A 149 -16.47 1.91 -20.81
C GLN A 149 -15.14 2.67 -20.92
N ILE A 150 -14.60 3.13 -19.78
CA ILE A 150 -13.31 3.83 -19.74
C ILE A 150 -12.19 2.86 -20.17
N MET A 151 -12.15 1.65 -19.62
CA MET A 151 -11.14 0.65 -19.98
C MET A 151 -11.23 0.25 -21.45
N ASP A 152 -12.43 0.13 -22.02
CA ASP A 152 -12.61 -0.13 -23.45
C ASP A 152 -12.05 0.99 -24.33
N ILE A 153 -12.24 2.25 -23.93
CA ILE A 153 -11.65 3.41 -24.60
C ILE A 153 -10.12 3.35 -24.52
N LEU A 154 -9.57 3.08 -23.33
CA LEU A 154 -8.11 2.97 -23.13
C LEU A 154 -7.50 1.84 -23.97
N ARG A 155 -8.15 0.67 -24.03
CA ARG A 155 -7.69 -0.48 -24.84
C ARG A 155 -7.68 -0.15 -26.33
N LYS A 156 -8.71 0.53 -26.84
CA LYS A 156 -8.78 0.95 -28.26
C LYS A 156 -7.64 1.92 -28.60
N ASN A 157 -7.42 2.92 -27.76
CA ASN A 157 -6.37 3.92 -27.98
C ASN A 157 -4.96 3.36 -27.78
N GLY A 158 -4.78 2.44 -26.82
CA GLY A 158 -3.48 1.81 -26.54
C GLY A 158 -2.99 0.86 -27.63
N ASN A 159 -3.92 0.30 -28.42
CA ASN A 159 -3.59 -0.61 -29.53
C ASN A 159 -3.33 0.10 -30.86
N GLY A 160 -3.26 1.44 -30.88
CA GLY A 160 -2.98 2.22 -32.09
C GLY A 160 -4.09 2.20 -33.14
N GLN A 161 -5.34 1.91 -32.74
CA GLN A 161 -6.49 2.02 -33.63
C GLN A 161 -7.03 3.46 -33.61
N ILE A 162 -6.31 4.37 -34.27
CA ILE A 162 -6.81 5.68 -34.68
C ILE A 162 -7.11 5.68 -36.18
#